data_AF-A0A829GF25-F1
#
_entry.id   AF-A0A829GF25-F1
#
_cell.length_a   1.000
_cell.length_b   1.000
_cell.length_c   1.000
_cell.angle_alpha   90.00
_cell.angle_beta   90.00
_cell.angle_gamma   90.00
#
_symmetry.space_group_name_H-M   'P 1'
#
loop_
_entity.id
_entity.type
_entity.pdbx_description
1 polymer ?
#
loop_
_entity_poly.entity_id
_entity_poly.type
_entity_poly.pdbx_seq_one_letter_code
_entity_poly.pdbx_strand_id
1 'polypeptide(L)' 'MQQILDFLVKIWDYFASNILTQPAYMIGFIVLLGYILERKPLYESIAGFLKAVIGYMILMVGLVAW' A
#
# COMPACT_ATOMS: atom_id res chain seq x y z
N MET A 1 31.30 -6.63 9.94
CA MET A 1 30.13 -6.42 10.82
C MET A 1 29.21 -5.27 10.37
N GLN A 2 29.58 -4.41 9.41
CA GLN A 2 28.71 -3.34 8.88
C GLN A 2 27.84 -3.76 7.67
N GLN A 3 28.29 -4.71 6.85
CA GLN A 3 27.59 -5.08 5.61
C GLN A 3 26.17 -5.65 5.82
N ILE A 4 25.90 -6.35 6.94
CA ILE A 4 24.56 -6.90 7.23
C ILE A 4 23.60 -5.76 7.61
N LEU A 5 24.07 -4.78 8.37
CA LEU A 5 23.30 -3.60 8.75
C LEU A 5 22.98 -2.74 7.52
N ASP A 6 23.95 -2.54 6.63
CA ASP A 6 23.73 -1.78 5.39
C ASP A 6 22.75 -2.49 4.43
N PHE A 7 22.76 -3.83 4.39
CA PHE A 7 21.81 -4.61 3.60
C PHE A 7 20.40 -4.58 4.19
N LEU A 8 20.27 -4.70 5.52
CA LEU A 8 19.00 -4.57 6.24
C LEU A 8 18.42 -3.15 6.08
N VAL A 9 19.25 -2.11 6.20
CA VAL A 9 18.83 -0.72 6.01
C VAL A 9 18.46 -0.46 4.55
N LYS A 10 19.20 -1.00 3.57
CA LYS A 10 18.79 -0.90 2.15
C LYS A 10 17.46 -1.57 1.86
N ILE A 11 17.22 -2.76 2.42
CA ILE A 11 15.94 -3.46 2.25
C ILE A 11 14.83 -2.68 2.95
N TRP A 12 15.10 -2.12 4.13
CA TRP A 12 14.17 -1.28 4.87
C TRP A 12 13.83 0.01 4.13
N ASP A 13 14.82 0.74 3.61
CA ASP A 13 14.61 1.94 2.80
C ASP A 13 13.91 1.62 1.48
N TYR A 14 14.22 0.48 0.86
CA TYR A 14 13.53 0.06 -0.36
C TYR A 14 12.08 -0.32 -0.06
N PHE A 15 11.81 -1.00 1.04
CA PHE A 15 10.46 -1.36 1.47
C PHE A 15 9.66 -0.12 1.89
N ALA A 16 10.24 0.76 2.71
CA ALA A 16 9.64 2.02 3.11
C ALA A 16 9.40 2.94 1.90
N SER A 17 10.38 3.06 1.00
CA SER A 17 10.25 3.93 -0.17
C SER A 17 9.30 3.39 -1.25
N ASN A 18 9.07 2.07 -1.32
CA ASN A 18 8.11 1.48 -2.28
C ASN A 18 6.71 1.27 -1.70
N ILE A 19 6.56 1.02 -0.40
CA ILE A 19 5.26 0.76 0.24
C ILE A 19 4.70 1.97 0.98
N LEU A 20 5.51 2.87 1.56
CA LEU A 20 4.99 4.11 2.14
C LEU A 20 4.93 5.26 1.14
N THR A 21 5.87 5.36 0.20
CA THR A 21 5.89 6.50 -0.75
C THR A 21 4.94 6.31 -1.91
N GLN A 22 4.49 5.08 -2.19
CA GLN A 22 3.38 4.86 -3.10
C GLN A 22 2.05 5.13 -2.37
N PRO A 23 1.29 6.18 -2.75
CA PRO A 23 0.06 6.54 -2.05
C PRO A 23 -1.01 5.44 -2.10
N ALA A 24 -0.90 4.53 -3.08
CA ALA A 24 -1.75 3.35 -3.24
C ALA A 24 -1.80 2.47 -1.98
N TYR A 25 -0.65 2.22 -1.34
CA TYR A 25 -0.59 1.37 -0.15
C TYR A 25 -1.12 2.09 1.08
N MET A 26 -0.95 3.42 1.21
CA MET A 26 -1.57 4.20 2.29
C MET A 26 -3.10 4.11 2.23
N ILE A 27 -3.69 4.27 1.04
CA ILE A 27 -5.13 4.13 0.83
C ILE A 27 -5.58 2.70 1.13
N GLY A 28 -4.82 1.70 0.68
CA GLY A 28 -5.06 0.30 0.99
C GLY A 28 -5.06 0.00 2.50
N PHE A 29 -4.09 0.53 3.25
CA PHE A 29 -4.01 0.36 4.71
C PHE A 29 -5.18 0.99 5.44
N ILE A 30 -5.65 2.17 5.03
CA ILE A 30 -6.84 2.82 5.61
C ILE A 30 -8.08 1.96 5.40
N VAL A 31 -8.23 1.38 4.20
CA VAL A 31 -9.37 0.51 3.88
C VAL A 31 -9.30 -0.81 4.65
N LEU A 32 -8.12 -1.44 4.75
CA LEU A 32 -7.91 -2.61 5.61
C LEU A 32 -8.25 -2.31 7.07
N LEU A 33 -7.80 -1.17 7.59
CA LEU A 33 -8.10 -0.74 8.96
C LEU A 33 -9.61 -0.54 9.15
N GLY A 34 -10.30 0.07 8.17
CA GLY A 34 -11.75 0.23 8.17
C GLY A 34 -12.51 -1.09 8.24
N TYR A 35 -12.13 -2.07 7.41
CA TYR A 35 -12.77 -3.39 7.42
C TYR A 35 -12.48 -4.21 8.69
N ILE A 36 -11.29 -4.07 9.27
CA ILE A 36 -10.96 -4.68 10.57
C ILE A 36 -11.85 -4.09 11.67
N LEU A 37 -12.05 -2.76 11.66
CA LEU A 37 -12.90 -2.07 12.63
C LEU A 37 -14.38 -2.46 12.47
N GLU A 38 -14.81 -2.68 11.24
CA GLU A 38 -16.17 -3.12 10.88
C GLU A 38 -16.37 -4.64 11.07
N ARG A 39 -15.36 -5.37 11.59
CA ARG A 39 -15.36 -6.84 11.85
C ARG A 39 -15.87 -7.69 10.68
N LYS A 40 -15.64 -7.23 9.45
CA LYS A 40 -16.10 -7.93 8.25
C LYS A 40 -15.18 -9.11 7.89
N PRO A 41 -15.68 -10.13 7.18
CA PRO A 41 -14.87 -11.26 6.76
C PRO A 41 -13.70 -10.79 5.89
N LEU A 42 -12.54 -11.43 6.07
CA LEU A 42 -11.27 -11.13 5.37
C LEU A 42 -11.41 -11.01 3.85
N TYR A 43 -12.36 -11.74 3.25
CA TYR A 43 -12.64 -11.67 1.81
C TYR A 43 -13.15 -10.29 1.38
N GLU A 44 -14.04 -9.65 2.16
CA GLU A 44 -14.50 -8.29 1.89
C GLU A 44 -13.40 -7.26 2.12
N SER A 45 -12.53 -7.48 3.11
CA SER A 45 -11.39 -6.62 3.38
C SER A 45 -10.39 -6.60 2.21
N ILE A 46 -10.11 -7.76 1.63
CA ILE A 46 -9.21 -7.89 0.47
C ILE A 46 -9.86 -7.31 -0.78
N ALA A 47 -11.15 -7.57 -1.02
CA ALA A 47 -11.88 -6.98 -2.14
C ALA A 47 -11.92 -5.44 -2.06
N GLY A 48 -12.13 -4.88 -0.88
CA GLY A 48 -12.08 -3.44 -0.63
C GLY A 48 -10.69 -2.84 -0.79
N PHE A 49 -9.65 -3.53 -0.30
CA PHE A 49 -8.25 -3.14 -0.52
C PHE A 49 -7.92 -3.05 -2.01
N LEU A 50 -8.25 -4.09 -2.79
CA LEU A 50 -8.05 -4.12 -4.24
C LEU A 50 -8.83 -3.02 -4.95
N LYS A 51 -10.09 -2.79 -4.59
CA LYS A 51 -10.90 -1.71 -5.17
C LYS A 51 -10.28 -0.34 -4.93
N ALA A 52 -9.72 -0.10 -3.75
CA ALA A 52 -9.10 1.17 -3.40
C ALA A 52 -7.76 1.39 -4.13
N VAL A 53 -6.93 0.35 -4.23
CA VAL A 53 -5.67 0.38 -4.97
C VAL A 53 -5.91 0.60 -6.47
N ILE A 54 -6.82 -0.17 -7.08
CA ILE A 54 -7.17 -0.04 -8.50
C ILE A 54 -7.77 1.34 -8.78
N GLY A 55 -8.66 1.83 -7.91
CA GLY A 55 -9.25 3.17 -8.05
C GLY A 55 -8.18 4.27 -8.07
N TYR A 56 -7.18 4.19 -7.18
CA TYR A 56 -6.05 5.12 -7.18
C TYR A 56 -5.20 5.00 -8.45
N MET A 57 -4.90 3.78 -8.91
CA MET A 57 -4.15 3.58 -10.16
C MET A 57 -4.87 4.18 -11.37
N ILE A 58 -6.19 4.01 -11.48
CA ILE A 58 -6.99 4.63 -12.56
C ILE A 58 -6.93 6.16 -12.47
N LEU A 59 -7.02 6.72 -11.27
CA LEU A 59 -6.99 8.17 -11.05
C LEU A 59 -5.63 8.77 -11.46
N MET A 60 -4.52 8.07 -11.18
CA MET A 60 -3.18 8.47 -11.61
C MET A 60 -3.00 8.35 -13.13
N VAL A 61 -3.50 7.28 -13.76
CA VAL A 61 -3.49 7.12 -15.22
C VAL A 61 -4.31 8.21 -15.90
N GLY A 62 -5.47 8.53 -15.35
CA GLY A 62 -6.32 9.63 -15.81
C GLY A 62 -5.62 10.98 -15.70
N LEU A 63 -4.98 11.28 -14.56
CA LEU A 63 -4.24 12.53 -14.35
C LEU A 63 -3.08 12.73 -15.33
N VAL A 64 -2.37 11.65 -15.67
CA VAL A 64 -1.20 11.68 -16.57
C VAL A 64 -1.58 11.80 -18.05
N ALA A 65 -2.81 11.41 -18.42
CA ALA A 65 -3.27 11.40 -19.81
C ALA A 65 -3.90 12.73 -20.30
N TRP A 66 -3.84 13.80 -19.50
CA TRP A 66 -4.30 15.15 -19.85
C TRP A 66 -3.13 16.13 -20.02
#